data_AF-A0A7W8P7P1-F1
#
_entry.id   AF-A0A7W8P7P1-F1
#
_cell.length_a   1.000
_cell.length_b   1.000
_cell.length_c   1.000
_cell.angle_alpha   90.00
_cell.angle_beta   90.00
_cell.angle_gamma   90.00
#
_symmetry.space_group_name_H-M   'P 1'
#
loop_
_entity.id
_entity.type
_entity.pdbx_description
1 polymer ?
#
loop_
_entity_poly.entity_id
_entity_poly.type
_entity_poly.pdbx_seq_one_letter_code
_entity_poly.pdbx_strand_id
1 'polypeptide(L)'
;MQVLGEDESEQLARVAAAFKVIRTIQRKLVCPCCSTITQPPMPGLPIQRSIAHPSLLADILVSKYADHQPLYRQSAIAARDGVTLDRASMGRGVGQCEALCAPLTEPLRRYTMAATKLHADDTPIPVLSPGNRKTRTGRLWVYVRDDHRSGSTQPAQSGSRTRRTGKASILKPISPV
;
A
#
# COMPACT_ATOMS: atom_id res chain seq x y z
N MET A 1 46.65 22.80 26.04
CA MET A 1 45.33 23.42 25.77
C MET A 1 44.30 22.62 26.54
N GLN A 2 43.43 23.28 27.31
CA GLN A 2 42.39 22.64 28.12
C GLN A 2 41.03 23.06 27.57
N VAL A 3 40.13 22.10 27.38
CA VAL A 3 38.81 22.33 26.82
C VAL A 3 37.96 23.08 27.86
N LEU A 4 37.41 24.24 27.47
CA LEU A 4 36.64 25.13 28.35
C LEU A 4 35.16 24.71 28.45
N GLY A 5 34.63 24.10 27.39
CA GLY A 5 33.24 23.68 27.25
C GLY A 5 32.92 23.42 25.78
N GLU A 6 31.75 22.84 25.52
CA GLU A 6 31.23 22.58 24.18
C GLU A 6 29.78 23.06 24.09
N ASP A 7 29.43 23.64 22.94
CA ASP A 7 28.06 24.05 22.62
C ASP A 7 27.50 23.06 21.59
N GLU A 8 26.41 22.37 21.95
CA GLU A 8 25.72 21.43 21.07
C GLU A 8 24.58 22.12 20.32
N SER A 9 24.41 21.78 19.03
CA SER A 9 23.28 22.26 18.22
C SER A 9 22.81 21.15 17.29
N GLU A 10 21.55 20.76 17.44
CA GLU A 10 20.94 19.71 16.63
C GLU A 10 20.22 20.31 15.41
N GLN A 11 20.47 19.71 14.24
CA GLN A 11 19.73 20.03 13.01
C GLN A 11 19.19 18.75 12.39
N LEU A 12 17.88 18.73 12.10
CA LEU A 12 17.23 17.60 11.47
C LEU A 12 17.42 17.65 9.95
N ALA A 13 18.23 16.73 9.42
CA ALA A 13 18.38 16.53 7.98
C ALA A 13 17.62 15.28 7.51
N ARG A 14 16.92 15.37 6.37
CA ARG A 14 16.36 14.19 5.70
C ARG A 14 17.40 13.61 4.74
N VAL A 15 17.99 12.46 5.11
CA VAL A 15 19.04 11.81 4.32
C VAL A 15 18.49 10.59 3.57
N ALA A 16 18.71 10.56 2.24
CA ALA A 16 18.51 9.44 1.30
C ALA A 16 17.08 8.90 1.08
N ALA A 17 16.33 9.53 0.17
CA ALA A 17 15.34 8.83 -0.65
C ALA A 17 16.00 8.48 -1.98
N ALA A 18 16.38 7.22 -2.20
CA ALA A 18 17.06 6.80 -3.42
C ALA A 18 16.53 5.46 -3.93
N PHE A 19 16.34 5.37 -5.24
CA PHE A 19 15.99 4.12 -5.91
C PHE A 19 17.23 3.26 -6.10
N LYS A 20 17.13 1.97 -5.77
CA LYS A 20 18.21 0.99 -5.96
C LYS A 20 17.69 -0.23 -6.71
N VAL A 21 18.50 -0.74 -7.62
CA VAL A 21 18.24 -2.01 -8.30
C VAL A 21 18.86 -3.13 -7.47
N ILE A 22 18.02 -3.95 -6.84
CA ILE A 22 18.45 -5.10 -6.04
C ILE A 22 18.49 -6.32 -6.95
N ARG A 23 19.70 -6.83 -7.24
CA ARG A 23 19.90 -8.05 -8.03
C ARG A 23 20.18 -9.22 -7.10
N THR A 24 19.29 -10.20 -7.06
CA THR A 24 19.49 -11.45 -6.32
C THR A 24 20.10 -12.49 -7.26
N ILE A 25 21.32 -12.95 -6.98
CA ILE A 25 22.03 -13.94 -7.79
C ILE A 25 21.97 -15.29 -7.09
N GLN A 26 21.25 -16.25 -7.67
CA GLN A 26 21.24 -17.65 -7.22
C GLN A 26 22.23 -18.44 -8.07
N ARG A 27 23.41 -18.72 -7.50
CA ARG A 27 24.44 -19.49 -8.20
C ARG A 27 24.04 -20.96 -8.26
N LYS A 28 24.11 -21.54 -9.45
CA LYS A 28 24.00 -22.99 -9.65
C LYS A 28 25.37 -23.61 -9.38
N LEU A 29 25.40 -24.68 -8.59
CA LEU A 29 26.60 -25.42 -8.24
C LEU A 29 26.46 -26.86 -8.74
N VAL A 30 27.57 -27.49 -9.12
CA VAL A 30 27.60 -28.90 -9.54
C VAL A 30 28.50 -29.66 -8.58
N CYS A 31 28.08 -30.80 -8.01
CA CYS A 31 29.01 -31.67 -7.29
C CYS A 31 29.94 -32.35 -8.30
N PRO A 32 31.27 -32.20 -8.19
CA PRO A 32 32.21 -32.95 -9.04
C PRO A 32 32.11 -34.47 -8.84
N CYS A 33 31.65 -34.88 -7.66
CA CYS A 33 31.58 -36.27 -7.22
C CYS A 33 30.49 -37.09 -7.92
N CYS A 34 29.33 -36.48 -8.15
CA CYS A 34 28.10 -37.17 -8.57
C CYS A 34 27.33 -36.39 -9.65
N SER A 35 27.92 -35.33 -10.20
CA SER A 35 27.35 -34.45 -11.23
C SER A 35 25.99 -33.83 -10.87
N THR A 36 25.62 -33.82 -9.58
CA THR A 36 24.34 -33.26 -9.12
C THR A 36 24.37 -31.74 -9.14
N ILE A 37 23.36 -31.12 -9.75
CA ILE A 37 23.20 -29.66 -9.81
C ILE A 37 22.33 -29.20 -8.64
N THR A 38 22.84 -28.27 -7.83
CA THR A 38 22.10 -27.64 -6.73
C THR A 38 22.02 -26.13 -6.93
N GLN A 39 20.93 -25.53 -6.48
CA GLN A 39 20.71 -24.08 -6.52
C GLN A 39 19.94 -23.67 -5.26
N PRO A 40 20.35 -22.59 -4.57
CA PRO A 40 19.54 -22.04 -3.48
C PRO A 40 18.17 -21.57 -4.03
N PRO A 41 17.07 -21.81 -3.32
CA PRO A 41 15.75 -21.40 -3.77
C PRO A 41 15.67 -19.87 -3.85
N MET A 42 14.76 -19.39 -4.71
CA MET A 42 14.49 -17.96 -4.79
C MET A 42 13.86 -17.45 -3.49
N PRO A 43 14.32 -16.31 -2.93
CA PRO A 43 13.65 -15.68 -1.82
C PRO A 43 12.17 -15.46 -2.14
N GLY A 44 11.30 -15.68 -1.16
CA GLY A 44 9.87 -15.44 -1.33
C GLY A 44 9.60 -13.97 -1.66
N LEU A 45 9.05 -13.71 -2.83
CA LEU A 45 8.54 -12.40 -3.21
C LEU A 45 7.01 -12.37 -3.00
N PRO A 46 6.44 -11.28 -2.46
CA PRO A 46 4.99 -11.12 -2.31
C PRO A 46 4.26 -11.30 -3.64
N ILE A 47 4.81 -10.70 -4.70
CA ILE A 47 4.31 -10.85 -6.06
C ILE A 47 5.35 -11.63 -6.86
N GLN A 48 4.97 -12.84 -7.29
CA GLN A 48 5.84 -13.71 -8.07
C GLN A 48 6.23 -13.07 -9.41
N ARG A 49 7.52 -13.16 -9.76
CA ARG A 49 8.11 -12.62 -11.00
C ARG A 49 7.94 -11.10 -11.17
N SER A 50 7.62 -10.37 -10.11
CA SER A 50 7.56 -8.90 -10.14
C SER A 50 8.96 -8.30 -10.25
N ILE A 51 9.09 -7.25 -11.06
CA ILE A 51 10.29 -6.41 -11.09
C ILE A 51 10.34 -5.45 -9.89
N ALA A 52 9.20 -5.18 -9.26
CA ALA A 52 9.10 -4.29 -8.12
C ALA A 52 9.51 -5.03 -6.85
N HIS A 53 10.57 -4.53 -6.21
CA HIS A 53 10.99 -5.02 -4.90
C HIS A 53 9.90 -4.75 -3.84
N PRO A 54 9.74 -5.59 -2.80
CA PRO A 54 8.74 -5.38 -1.74
C PRO A 54 8.80 -3.99 -1.10
N SER A 55 9.99 -3.41 -0.94
CA SER A 55 10.15 -2.05 -0.41
C SER A 55 9.54 -0.98 -1.33
N LEU A 56 9.65 -1.13 -2.65
CA LEU A 56 9.03 -0.22 -3.61
C LEU A 56 7.50 -0.36 -3.58
N LEU A 57 6.98 -1.58 -3.46
CA LEU A 57 5.54 -1.81 -3.31
C LEU A 57 5.01 -1.17 -2.01
N ALA A 58 5.73 -1.34 -0.91
CA ALA A 58 5.38 -0.72 0.38
C ALA A 58 5.37 0.81 0.27
N ASP A 59 6.41 1.41 -0.31
CA ASP A 59 6.51 2.86 -0.53
C ASP A 59 5.34 3.41 -1.37
N ILE A 60 5.01 2.74 -2.49
CA ILE A 60 3.88 3.10 -3.35
C ILE A 60 2.56 3.08 -2.56
N LEU A 61 2.34 2.04 -1.74
CA LEU A 61 1.12 1.87 -0.96
C LEU A 61 1.01 2.92 0.16
N VAL A 62 2.08 3.13 0.93
CA VAL A 62 2.12 4.12 2.02
C VAL A 62 1.92 5.52 1.44
N SER A 63 2.69 5.88 0.42
CA SER A 63 2.55 7.16 -0.27
C SER A 63 1.13 7.36 -0.80
N LYS A 64 0.48 6.31 -1.33
CA LYS A 64 -0.87 6.41 -1.89
C LYS A 64 -1.95 6.56 -0.83
N TYR A 65 -1.84 5.80 0.26
CA TYR A 65 -2.93 5.64 1.23
C TYR A 65 -2.75 6.43 2.50
N ALA A 66 -1.54 6.51 3.04
CA ALA A 66 -1.22 7.29 4.23
C ALA A 66 -0.94 8.76 3.85
N ASP A 67 -0.17 8.99 2.79
CA ASP A 67 0.28 10.35 2.42
C ASP A 67 -0.58 10.99 1.32
N HIS A 68 -1.65 10.31 0.90
CA HIS A 68 -2.59 10.79 -0.12
C HIS A 68 -1.95 11.22 -1.46
N GLN A 69 -0.85 10.57 -1.84
CA GLN A 69 -0.13 10.86 -3.07
C GLN A 69 -0.62 9.95 -4.21
N PRO A 70 -1.36 10.47 -5.21
CA PRO A 70 -1.87 9.66 -6.31
C PRO A 70 -0.73 9.13 -7.19
N LEU A 71 -0.97 7.99 -7.86
CA LEU A 71 0.07 7.25 -8.60
C LEU A 71 0.76 8.09 -9.69
N TYR A 72 0.03 8.99 -10.35
CA TYR A 72 0.64 9.89 -11.34
C TYR A 72 1.66 10.85 -10.72
N ARG A 73 1.39 11.30 -9.49
CA ARG A 73 2.29 12.20 -8.75
C ARG A 73 3.50 11.45 -8.24
N GLN A 74 3.33 10.22 -7.75
CA GLN A 74 4.47 9.34 -7.41
C GLN A 74 5.38 9.09 -8.61
N SER A 75 4.80 8.75 -9.77
CA SER A 75 5.55 8.59 -11.02
C SER A 75 6.34 9.85 -11.40
N ALA A 76 5.72 11.03 -11.29
CA ALA A 76 6.40 12.30 -11.56
C ALA A 76 7.50 12.65 -10.53
N ILE A 77 7.36 12.24 -9.27
CA ILE A 77 8.41 12.42 -8.27
C ILE A 77 9.58 11.48 -8.57
N ALA A 78 9.32 10.20 -8.83
CA ALA A 78 10.36 9.22 -9.17
C ALA A 78 11.15 9.64 -10.43
N ALA A 79 10.50 10.28 -11.39
CA ALA A 79 11.15 10.80 -12.59
C ALA A 79 12.21 11.88 -12.30
N ARG A 80 12.11 12.60 -11.17
CA ARG A 80 13.13 13.57 -10.74
C ARG A 80 14.45 12.89 -10.36
N ASP A 81 14.37 11.63 -9.93
CA ASP A 81 15.51 10.77 -9.64
C ASP A 81 15.90 9.90 -10.85
N GLY A 82 15.37 10.23 -12.05
CA GLY A 82 15.64 9.48 -13.29
C GLY A 82 14.94 8.14 -13.39
N VAL A 83 13.95 7.84 -12.53
CA VAL A 83 13.25 6.55 -12.51
C VAL A 83 11.87 6.67 -13.15
N THR A 84 11.66 5.89 -14.21
CA THR A 84 10.36 5.79 -14.88
C THR A 84 9.49 4.72 -14.21
N LEU A 85 8.50 5.16 -13.45
CA LEU A 85 7.45 4.28 -12.92
C LEU A 85 6.18 4.41 -13.76
N ASP A 86 5.85 3.38 -14.53
CA ASP A 86 4.60 3.33 -15.31
C ASP A 86 3.37 3.19 -14.39
N ARG A 87 2.41 4.11 -14.55
CA ARG A 87 1.20 4.18 -13.73
C ARG A 87 0.34 2.91 -13.83
N ALA A 88 0.28 2.28 -15.00
CA ALA A 88 -0.49 1.05 -15.17
C ALA A 88 0.16 -0.11 -14.40
N SER A 89 1.49 -0.20 -14.43
CA SER A 89 2.28 -1.17 -13.68
C SER A 89 2.16 -0.96 -12.17
N MET A 90 2.24 0.29 -11.70
CA MET A 90 1.98 0.63 -10.29
C MET A 90 0.55 0.22 -9.89
N GLY A 91 -0.45 0.54 -10.71
CA GLY A 91 -1.85 0.17 -10.46
C GLY A 91 -2.06 -1.34 -10.37
N ARG A 92 -1.41 -2.12 -11.24
CA ARG A 92 -1.42 -3.59 -11.13
C ARG A 92 -0.79 -4.07 -9.83
N GLY A 93 0.37 -3.52 -9.46
CA GLY A 93 1.04 -3.84 -8.20
C GLY A 93 0.18 -3.55 -6.97
N VAL A 94 -0.53 -2.41 -6.96
CA VAL A 94 -1.49 -2.06 -5.90
C VAL A 94 -2.60 -3.11 -5.80
N GLY A 95 -3.21 -3.53 -6.92
CA GLY A 95 -4.26 -4.55 -6.90
C GLY A 95 -3.76 -5.92 -6.45
N GLN A 96 -2.54 -6.30 -6.80
CA GLN A 96 -1.94 -7.55 -6.33
C GLN A 96 -1.66 -7.50 -4.82
N CYS A 97 -1.18 -6.36 -4.30
CA CYS A 97 -0.98 -6.18 -2.86
C CYS A 97 -2.31 -6.19 -2.09
N GLU A 98 -3.38 -5.63 -2.65
CA GLU A 98 -4.73 -5.70 -2.10
C GLU A 98 -5.19 -7.15 -1.91
N ALA A 99 -5.00 -7.98 -2.94
CA ALA A 99 -5.31 -9.41 -2.88
C ALA A 99 -4.48 -10.15 -1.82
N LEU A 100 -3.19 -9.82 -1.69
CA LEU A 100 -2.32 -10.38 -0.64
C LEU A 100 -2.76 -9.99 0.77
N CYS A 101 -3.40 -8.83 0.93
CA CYS A 101 -3.90 -8.36 2.21
C CYS A 101 -5.30 -8.89 2.56
N ALA A 102 -5.99 -9.58 1.63
CA ALA A 102 -7.33 -10.11 1.85
C ALA A 102 -7.47 -10.99 3.12
N PRO A 103 -6.50 -11.85 3.48
CA PRO A 103 -6.57 -12.64 4.71
C PRO A 103 -6.61 -11.80 5.99
N LEU A 104 -6.15 -10.54 5.95
CA LEU A 104 -6.20 -9.60 7.07
C LEU A 104 -7.45 -8.71 7.00
N THR A 105 -7.78 -8.20 5.81
CA THR A 105 -8.88 -7.23 5.65
C THR A 105 -10.26 -7.87 5.76
N GLU A 106 -10.44 -9.12 5.33
CA GLU A 106 -11.74 -9.79 5.40
C GLU A 106 -12.18 -10.12 6.83
N PRO A 107 -11.31 -10.65 7.73
CA PRO A 107 -11.65 -10.79 9.14
C PRO A 107 -11.98 -9.46 9.82
N LEU A 108 -11.18 -8.41 9.58
CA LEU A 108 -11.44 -7.07 10.14
C LEU A 108 -12.79 -6.52 9.68
N ARG A 109 -13.14 -6.75 8.41
CA ARG A 109 -14.44 -6.41 7.87
C ARG A 109 -15.56 -7.16 8.58
N ARG A 110 -15.47 -8.49 8.70
CA ARG A 110 -16.48 -9.30 9.41
C ARG A 110 -16.63 -8.83 10.85
N TYR A 111 -15.53 -8.56 11.53
CA TYR A 111 -15.51 -8.02 12.88
C TYR A 111 -16.22 -6.66 12.95
N THR A 112 -15.90 -5.72 12.07
CA THR A 112 -16.55 -4.40 12.05
C THR A 112 -18.06 -4.52 11.85
N MET A 113 -18.49 -5.37 10.92
CA MET A 113 -19.90 -5.53 10.55
C MET A 113 -20.74 -6.33 11.57
N ALA A 114 -20.09 -7.08 12.47
CA ALA A 114 -20.75 -7.84 13.53
C ALA A 114 -21.12 -6.98 14.76
N ALA A 115 -20.85 -5.67 14.72
CA ALA A 115 -21.17 -4.77 15.83
C ALA A 115 -22.69 -4.54 15.95
N THR A 116 -23.22 -4.56 17.18
CA THR A 116 -24.63 -4.21 17.46
C THR A 116 -24.93 -2.74 17.13
N LYS A 117 -23.93 -1.87 17.30
CA LYS A 117 -23.96 -0.45 16.95
C LYS A 117 -22.79 -0.15 16.03
N LEU A 118 -23.09 0.49 14.90
CA LEU A 118 -22.11 0.84 13.88
C LEU A 118 -22.25 2.32 13.53
N HIS A 119 -21.14 3.06 13.61
CA HIS A 119 -21.08 4.42 13.09
C HIS A 119 -20.78 4.35 11.59
N ALA A 120 -21.53 5.10 10.79
CA ALA A 120 -21.33 5.15 9.35
C ALA A 120 -21.27 6.60 8.87
N ASP A 121 -20.30 6.91 8.03
CA ASP A 121 -20.23 8.15 7.28
C ASP A 121 -20.35 7.86 5.79
N ASP A 122 -21.08 8.70 5.06
CA ASP A 122 -21.29 8.58 3.63
C ASP A 122 -20.82 9.83 2.91
N THR A 123 -19.62 9.72 2.34
CA THR A 123 -18.96 10.80 1.62
C THR A 123 -19.20 10.64 0.11
N PRO A 124 -19.93 11.57 -0.54
CA PRO A 124 -20.07 11.59 -1.99
C PRO A 124 -18.76 12.08 -2.65
N ILE A 125 -18.31 11.37 -3.69
CA ILE A 125 -17.04 11.68 -4.39
C ILE A 125 -17.31 11.77 -5.90
N PRO A 126 -16.82 12.80 -6.61
CA PRO A 126 -16.90 12.84 -8.07
C PRO A 126 -15.98 11.77 -8.68
N VAL A 127 -16.56 10.86 -9.45
CA VAL A 127 -15.82 9.80 -10.15
C VAL A 127 -15.92 10.03 -11.65
N LEU A 128 -14.80 9.96 -12.36
CA LEU A 128 -14.78 10.08 -13.83
C LEU A 128 -15.78 9.11 -14.47
N SER A 129 -16.49 9.54 -15.51
CA SER A 129 -17.36 8.71 -16.35
C SER A 129 -16.72 8.60 -17.75
N PRO A 130 -15.90 7.56 -18.01
CA PRO A 130 -15.17 7.42 -19.28
C PRO A 130 -16.12 7.50 -20.48
N GLY A 131 -15.70 8.20 -21.54
CA GLY A 131 -16.49 8.43 -22.75
C GLY A 131 -17.39 9.67 -22.69
N ASN A 132 -17.77 10.15 -21.50
CA ASN A 132 -18.76 11.23 -21.37
C ASN A 132 -18.17 12.60 -21.02
N ARG A 133 -16.84 12.71 -20.83
CA ARG A 133 -16.13 13.93 -20.36
C ARG A 133 -16.76 14.59 -19.11
N LYS A 134 -17.55 13.83 -18.35
CA LYS A 134 -18.26 14.27 -17.14
C LYS A 134 -17.87 13.39 -15.96
N THR A 135 -18.08 13.91 -14.76
CA THR A 135 -18.03 13.12 -13.53
C THR A 135 -19.43 12.60 -13.18
N ARG A 136 -19.47 11.51 -12.42
CA ARG A 136 -20.68 10.98 -11.78
C ARG A 136 -20.45 10.86 -10.30
N THR A 137 -21.49 11.01 -9.49
CA THR A 137 -21.38 10.86 -8.04
C THR A 137 -21.15 9.38 -7.68
N GLY A 138 -19.94 9.07 -7.22
CA GLY A 138 -19.64 7.86 -6.44
C GLY A 138 -19.86 8.11 -4.96
N ARG A 139 -19.89 7.04 -4.16
CA ARG A 139 -20.05 7.14 -2.70
C ARG A 139 -18.99 6.29 -2.01
N LEU A 140 -18.35 6.87 -1.00
CA LEU A 140 -17.46 6.20 -0.07
C LEU A 140 -18.16 6.13 1.29
N TRP A 141 -18.36 4.92 1.78
CA TRP A 141 -18.92 4.65 3.09
C TRP A 141 -17.78 4.26 4.02
N VAL A 142 -17.65 4.94 5.15
CA VAL A 142 -16.75 4.54 6.23
C VAL A 142 -17.59 3.99 7.36
N TYR A 143 -17.19 2.85 7.90
CA TYR A 143 -17.83 2.17 9.02
C TYR A 143 -16.87 2.11 10.19
N VAL A 144 -17.34 2.44 11.38
CA VAL A 144 -16.56 2.39 12.61
C VAL A 144 -17.34 1.63 13.66
N ARG A 145 -16.74 0.55 14.15
CA ARG A 145 -17.10 -0.11 15.39
C ARG A 145 -16.25 0.53 16.48
N ASP A 146 -16.83 1.48 17.20
CA ASP A 146 -16.26 2.02 18.43
C ASP A 146 -17.41 2.41 19.33
N ASP A 147 -17.51 1.74 20.47
CA ASP A 147 -18.53 2.01 21.47
C ASP A 147 -17.87 2.14 22.86
N HIS A 148 -16.59 2.52 22.92
CA HIS A 148 -15.91 2.72 24.19
C HIS A 148 -16.59 3.78 25.06
N ARG A 149 -17.19 4.81 24.43
CA ARG A 149 -17.96 5.85 25.13
C ARG A 149 -19.25 5.34 25.79
N SER A 150 -19.73 4.15 25.42
CA SER A 150 -20.90 3.50 26.05
C SER A 150 -20.49 2.38 27.03
N GLY A 151 -19.20 2.24 27.33
CA GLY A 151 -18.69 1.22 28.25
C GLY A 151 -18.28 -0.11 27.58
N SER A 152 -18.22 -0.17 26.24
CA SER A 152 -17.69 -1.34 25.55
C SER A 152 -16.19 -1.53 25.80
N THR A 153 -15.77 -2.77 26.05
CA THR A 153 -14.36 -3.18 26.14
C THR A 153 -13.84 -3.80 24.85
N GLN A 154 -14.69 -3.91 23.82
CA GLN A 154 -14.30 -4.51 22.54
C GLN A 154 -13.35 -3.57 21.78
N PRO A 155 -12.30 -4.09 21.13
CA PRO A 155 -11.39 -3.27 20.34
C PRO A 155 -12.10 -2.45 19.27
N ALA A 156 -11.77 -1.16 19.20
CA ALA A 156 -12.24 -0.29 18.13
C ALA A 156 -11.69 -0.74 16.77
N GLN A 157 -12.51 -0.64 15.72
CA GLN A 157 -12.12 -0.97 14.35
C GLN A 157 -12.85 -0.09 13.34
N SER A 158 -12.13 0.39 12.32
CA SER A 158 -12.71 1.05 11.16
C SER A 158 -12.54 0.23 9.88
N GLY A 159 -13.41 0.47 8.91
CA GLY A 159 -13.33 -0.08 7.56
C GLY A 159 -14.09 0.80 6.57
N SER A 160 -13.86 0.62 5.27
CA SER A 160 -14.51 1.43 4.23
C SER A 160 -15.05 0.59 3.08
N ARG A 161 -16.12 1.07 2.43
CA ARG A 161 -16.71 0.49 1.23
C ARG A 161 -16.94 1.59 0.20
N THR A 162 -16.52 1.35 -1.04
CA THR A 162 -16.85 2.23 -2.16
C THR A 162 -17.95 1.61 -3.02
N ARG A 163 -18.86 2.45 -3.54
CA ARG A 163 -19.83 2.03 -4.56
C ARG A 163 -19.89 3.05 -5.68
N ARG A 164 -19.79 2.57 -6.91
CA ARG A 164 -20.09 3.35 -8.12
C ARG A 164 -21.54 3.08 -8.51
N THR A 165 -22.37 4.11 -8.61
CA THR A 165 -23.78 3.98 -9.03
C THR A 165 -23.88 3.18 -10.34
N GLY A 166 -24.61 2.06 -10.34
CA GLY A 166 -24.82 1.18 -11.51
C GLY A 166 -23.90 -0.05 -11.68
N LYS A 167 -22.88 -0.28 -10.83
CA LYS A 167 -22.16 -1.58 -10.76
C LYS A 167 -21.87 -1.93 -9.30
N ALA A 168 -22.29 -3.12 -8.84
CA ALA A 168 -21.92 -3.64 -7.54
C ALA A 168 -20.40 -3.88 -7.52
N SER A 169 -19.68 -3.18 -6.64
CA SER A 169 -18.29 -3.47 -6.32
C SER A 169 -18.25 -3.87 -4.85
N ILE A 170 -17.67 -5.02 -4.57
CA ILE A 170 -17.40 -5.58 -3.25
C ILE A 170 -16.46 -4.64 -2.48
N LEU A 171 -16.50 -4.70 -1.14
CA LEU A 171 -15.61 -3.94 -0.26
C LEU A 171 -14.16 -4.11 -0.71
N LYS A 172 -13.58 -3.03 -1.20
CA LYS A 172 -12.15 -2.92 -1.45
C LYS A 172 -11.57 -2.07 -0.33
N PRO A 173 -10.41 -2.44 0.26
CA PRO A 173 -9.60 -1.44 0.92
C PRO A 173 -9.38 -0.33 -0.09
N ILE A 174 -9.46 0.91 0.40
CA ILE A 174 -9.52 2.15 -0.38
C ILE A 174 -8.67 1.97 -1.65
N SER A 175 -9.25 2.16 -2.83
CA SER A 175 -8.51 2.24 -4.08
C SER A 175 -8.90 3.59 -4.68
N PRO A 176 -8.07 4.65 -4.58
CA PRO A 176 -8.28 5.87 -5.30
C PRO A 176 -7.66 5.72 -6.70
N VAL A 177 -8.33 6.44 -7.59
CA VAL A 177 -8.01 6.76 -8.99
C VAL A 177 -6.50 6.87 -9.26
#